data_AF-A0A4P9XVS1-F1
#
_entry.id   AF-A0A4P9XVS1-F1
#
_cell.length_a   1.000
_cell.length_b   1.000
_cell.length_c   1.000
_cell.angle_alpha   90.00
_cell.angle_beta   90.00
_cell.angle_gamma   90.00
#
_symmetry.space_group_name_H-M   'P 1'
#
loop_
_entity.id
_entity.type
_entity.pdbx_description
1 polymer ?
#
loop_
_entity_poly.entity_id
_entity_poly.type
_entity_poly.pdbx_seq_one_letter_code
_entity_poly.pdbx_strand_id
1 'polypeptide(L)'
;IAVEGCGHGQLDAIYAEIGRRERALGERVSLLIICGDFQAVRNHADLASLACPPKYRQLGDFHRYYTGERLAPVPTLFIGGNHEASNHMQELFYGGWVCPNIYYLGAAGVVRFGGLRIAGLSGIFKQHDYHKGHFERPPYDRRTERSVYHVRAYDVARLAQLRERVDIMASHDWPRGIEQYGDTADLLRKKKFFTKEVQQNCLGSPPNEFLLHHLRPHWWFSGHLHVRFTATVQHPPDVPDTSAGTSDAPSEAKRPKSGSGNPDAIALDMSDDDGSDADSASTAADAVPTEDNLPKSPERFPQTNFVALDKCLPRRAFLEIVDVEMHNPLPDAAETPKFEYDPEWLAVLRATRPYMSMTVAQPEIPGGEAMQR
;
A
#
# COMPACT_ATOMS: atom_id res chain seq x y z
N ILE A 1 -1.38 -8.35 16.69
CA ILE A 1 -1.83 -7.18 15.87
C ILE A 1 -3.14 -7.56 15.18
N ALA A 2 -4.13 -6.67 15.15
CA ALA A 2 -5.34 -6.88 14.34
C ALA A 2 -5.14 -6.24 12.95
N VAL A 3 -5.52 -6.95 11.90
CA VAL A 3 -5.44 -6.49 10.51
C VAL A 3 -6.85 -6.48 9.94
N GLU A 4 -7.19 -5.42 9.24
CA GLU A 4 -8.48 -5.19 8.58
C GLU A 4 -8.26 -4.86 7.10
N GLY A 5 -9.13 -5.39 6.25
CA GLY A 5 -9.06 -5.22 4.80
C GLY A 5 -9.54 -3.85 4.32
N CYS A 6 -10.86 -3.66 4.28
CA CYS A 6 -11.50 -2.43 3.78
C CYS A 6 -12.55 -1.93 4.76
N GLY A 7 -12.25 -0.80 5.40
CA GLY A 7 -13.04 -0.32 6.54
C GLY A 7 -14.43 0.21 6.16
N HIS A 8 -14.58 0.83 4.99
CA HIS A 8 -15.78 1.50 4.47
C HIS A 8 -16.54 2.34 5.51
N GLY A 9 -15.80 3.05 6.36
CA GLY A 9 -16.37 3.89 7.42
C GLY A 9 -17.10 3.15 8.54
N GLN A 10 -16.93 1.83 8.69
CA GLN A 10 -17.57 0.98 9.71
C GLN A 10 -16.69 0.78 10.97
N LEU A 11 -16.08 1.86 11.48
CA LEU A 11 -15.15 1.78 12.61
C LEU A 11 -15.79 1.19 13.87
N ASP A 12 -17.06 1.48 14.12
CA ASP A 12 -17.78 0.93 15.27
C ASP A 12 -17.80 -0.60 15.24
N ALA A 13 -18.11 -1.16 14.06
CA ALA A 13 -18.20 -2.60 13.87
C ALA A 13 -16.83 -3.27 13.98
N ILE A 14 -15.78 -2.64 13.43
CA ILE A 14 -14.40 -3.12 13.52
C ILE A 14 -13.95 -3.18 14.98
N TYR A 15 -14.12 -2.11 15.74
CA TYR A 15 -13.73 -2.08 17.16
C TYR A 15 -14.58 -3.01 18.02
N ALA A 16 -15.87 -3.15 17.73
CA ALA A 16 -16.74 -4.11 18.43
C ALA A 16 -16.27 -5.56 18.22
N GLU A 17 -15.87 -5.92 16.99
CA GLU A 17 -15.34 -7.24 16.66
C GLU A 17 -13.98 -7.50 17.31
N ILE A 18 -13.09 -6.50 17.35
CA ILE A 18 -11.82 -6.58 18.10
C ILE A 18 -12.11 -6.92 19.57
N GLY A 19 -12.98 -6.15 20.23
CA GLY A 19 -13.33 -6.40 21.63
C GLY A 19 -13.96 -7.78 21.85
N ARG A 20 -14.72 -8.31 20.88
CA ARG A 20 -15.26 -9.67 20.93
C ARG A 20 -14.15 -10.73 20.87
N ARG A 21 -13.15 -10.54 20.00
CA ARG A 21 -12.02 -11.47 19.86
C ARG A 21 -11.06 -11.42 21.04
N GLU A 22 -10.77 -10.23 21.58
CA GLU A 22 -9.98 -10.08 22.79
C GLU A 22 -10.57 -10.89 23.95
N ARG A 23 -11.89 -10.79 24.16
CA ARG A 23 -12.58 -11.58 25.19
C ARG A 23 -12.53 -13.08 24.96
N ALA A 24 -12.48 -13.52 23.69
CA ALA A 24 -12.43 -14.94 23.35
C ALA A 24 -11.02 -15.54 23.48
N LEU A 25 -9.98 -14.75 23.14
CA LEU A 25 -8.58 -15.17 23.21
C LEU A 25 -7.97 -14.99 24.61
N GLY A 26 -8.50 -14.05 25.40
CA GLY A 26 -7.89 -13.66 26.69
C GLY A 26 -6.68 -12.74 26.52
N GLU A 27 -6.45 -12.24 25.31
CA GLU A 27 -5.32 -11.38 24.96
C GLU A 27 -5.80 -10.04 24.41
N ARG A 28 -4.95 -9.01 24.52
CA ARG A 28 -5.24 -7.65 24.05
C ARG A 28 -4.58 -7.38 22.72
N VAL A 29 -5.30 -6.73 21.81
CA VAL A 29 -4.75 -6.24 20.56
C VAL A 29 -3.95 -4.96 20.85
N SER A 30 -2.66 -4.96 20.51
CA SER A 30 -1.80 -3.79 20.71
C SER A 30 -1.94 -2.72 19.60
N LEU A 31 -2.29 -3.15 18.39
CA LEU A 31 -2.38 -2.30 17.19
C LEU A 31 -3.43 -2.86 16.24
N LEU A 32 -4.22 -1.97 15.63
CA LEU A 32 -5.05 -2.23 14.46
C LEU A 32 -4.40 -1.62 13.21
N ILE A 33 -4.28 -2.40 12.13
CA ILE A 33 -3.85 -1.93 10.81
C ILE A 33 -5.03 -2.06 9.84
N ILE A 34 -5.47 -0.96 9.22
CA ILE A 34 -6.52 -0.93 8.19
C ILE A 34 -5.87 -0.70 6.83
N CYS A 35 -6.08 -1.63 5.89
CA CYS A 35 -5.42 -1.64 4.58
C CYS A 35 -6.10 -0.74 3.53
N GLY A 36 -6.89 0.25 3.95
CA GLY A 36 -7.52 1.24 3.06
C GLY A 36 -9.04 1.21 3.08
N ASP A 37 -9.61 2.07 2.22
CA ASP A 37 -11.03 2.43 2.22
C ASP A 37 -11.52 2.78 3.63
N PHE A 38 -10.68 3.47 4.41
CA PHE A 38 -10.97 3.85 5.79
C PHE A 38 -12.15 4.83 5.86
N GLN A 39 -12.26 5.72 4.87
CA GLN A 39 -13.26 6.79 4.77
C GLN A 39 -13.17 7.79 5.93
N ALA A 40 -12.05 8.50 6.03
CA ALA A 40 -11.81 9.53 7.06
C ALA A 40 -12.62 10.83 6.82
N VAL A 41 -13.94 10.71 6.65
CA VAL A 41 -14.89 11.79 6.38
C VAL A 41 -15.22 12.53 7.68
N ARG A 42 -14.81 13.80 7.81
CA ARG A 42 -15.00 14.60 9.04
C ARG A 42 -16.41 15.18 9.11
N ASN A 43 -16.96 15.57 7.96
CA ASN A 43 -18.27 16.22 7.84
C ASN A 43 -18.84 16.05 6.42
N HIS A 44 -20.04 16.57 6.18
CA HIS A 44 -20.73 16.44 4.89
C HIS A 44 -19.99 17.09 3.71
N ALA A 45 -19.10 18.08 3.94
CA ALA A 45 -18.34 18.69 2.85
C ALA A 45 -17.28 17.73 2.29
N ASP A 46 -16.67 16.90 3.14
CA ASP A 46 -15.69 15.89 2.71
C ASP A 46 -16.32 14.83 1.78
N LEU A 47 -17.64 14.59 1.87
CA LEU A 47 -18.35 13.67 0.96
C LEU A 47 -18.29 14.12 -0.50
N ALA A 48 -18.05 15.41 -0.77
CA ALA A 48 -17.87 15.89 -2.13
C ALA A 48 -16.58 15.35 -2.78
N SER A 49 -15.59 14.98 -1.96
CA SER A 49 -14.28 14.47 -2.40
C SER A 49 -14.18 12.95 -2.35
N LEU A 50 -15.25 12.25 -1.96
CA LEU A 50 -15.30 10.80 -1.91
C LEU A 50 -15.67 10.24 -3.27
N ALA A 51 -14.73 9.54 -3.90
CA ALA A 51 -14.89 8.90 -5.21
C ALA A 51 -15.85 7.70 -5.18
N CYS A 52 -17.13 7.97 -4.99
CA CYS A 52 -18.20 7.00 -4.88
C CYS A 52 -19.48 7.58 -5.48
N PRO A 53 -20.35 6.79 -6.14
CA PRO A 53 -21.62 7.28 -6.66
C PRO A 53 -22.43 8.01 -5.57
N PRO A 54 -23.08 9.16 -5.87
CA PRO A 54 -23.73 9.99 -4.84
C PRO A 54 -24.69 9.25 -3.91
N LYS A 55 -25.42 8.25 -4.42
CA LYS A 55 -26.36 7.41 -3.65
C LYS A 55 -25.72 6.54 -2.56
N TYR A 56 -24.40 6.31 -2.63
CA TYR A 56 -23.66 5.50 -1.67
C TYR A 56 -22.77 6.35 -0.75
N ARG A 57 -22.73 7.68 -0.94
CA ARG A 57 -21.97 8.57 -0.07
C ARG A 57 -22.66 8.66 1.28
N GLN A 58 -21.96 8.22 2.32
CA GLN A 58 -22.43 8.23 3.70
C GLN A 58 -21.32 8.75 4.60
N LEU A 59 -21.69 9.42 5.68
CA LEU A 59 -20.74 10.01 6.63
C LEU A 59 -19.92 8.94 7.36
N GLY A 60 -20.46 7.72 7.49
CA GLY A 60 -19.84 6.65 8.26
C GLY A 60 -19.63 7.02 9.73
N ASP A 61 -18.72 6.31 10.38
CA ASP A 61 -18.50 6.45 11.83
C ASP A 61 -17.42 7.47 12.20
N PHE A 62 -16.47 7.72 11.30
CA PHE A 62 -15.24 8.45 11.60
C PHE A 62 -15.47 9.85 12.18
N HIS A 63 -16.48 10.59 11.70
CA HIS A 63 -16.79 11.92 12.21
C HIS A 63 -16.97 11.98 13.74
N ARG A 64 -17.49 10.90 14.37
CA ARG A 64 -17.66 10.82 15.84
C ARG A 64 -16.34 10.63 16.58
N TYR A 65 -15.38 9.95 15.95
CA TYR A 65 -14.02 9.83 16.46
C TYR A 65 -13.25 11.13 16.28
N TYR A 66 -13.46 11.81 15.15
CA TYR A 66 -12.87 13.10 14.85
C TYR A 66 -13.32 14.20 15.84
N THR A 67 -14.61 14.25 16.19
CA THR A 67 -15.16 15.23 17.15
C THR A 67 -14.87 14.88 18.61
N GLY A 68 -14.40 13.66 18.89
CA GLY A 68 -14.18 13.16 20.24
C GLY A 68 -15.43 12.63 20.95
N GLU A 69 -16.56 12.49 20.25
CA GLU A 69 -17.75 11.78 20.77
C GLU A 69 -17.41 10.31 21.10
N ARG A 70 -16.50 9.71 20.31
CA ARG A 70 -15.95 8.38 20.54
C ARG A 70 -14.43 8.40 20.57
N LEU A 71 -13.84 7.49 21.33
CA LEU A 71 -12.41 7.28 21.40
C LEU A 71 -12.07 5.93 20.78
N ALA A 72 -11.02 5.87 19.96
CA ALA A 72 -10.52 4.61 19.42
C ALA A 72 -9.91 3.76 20.57
N PRO A 73 -10.43 2.55 20.83
CA PRO A 73 -10.02 1.74 21.99
C PRO A 73 -8.63 1.11 21.82
N VAL A 74 -8.11 1.07 20.60
CA VAL A 74 -6.81 0.50 20.25
C VAL A 74 -6.08 1.47 19.31
N PRO A 75 -4.75 1.65 19.44
CA PRO A 75 -3.96 2.38 18.45
C PRO A 75 -4.28 1.85 17.05
N THR A 76 -4.63 2.75 16.15
CA THR A 76 -5.06 2.40 14.80
C THR A 76 -4.16 3.08 13.78
N LEU A 77 -3.50 2.29 12.95
CA LEU A 77 -2.77 2.73 11.79
C LEU A 77 -3.59 2.42 10.54
N PHE A 78 -3.64 3.33 9.58
CA PHE A 78 -4.25 3.03 8.28
C PHE A 78 -3.50 3.66 7.11
N ILE A 79 -3.67 3.04 5.95
CA ILE A 79 -3.30 3.58 4.64
C ILE A 79 -4.58 3.96 3.89
N GLY A 80 -4.48 4.76 2.83
CA GLY A 80 -5.62 5.16 2.00
C GLY A 80 -5.95 4.09 0.96
N GLY A 81 -7.25 3.90 0.69
CA GLY A 81 -7.73 3.14 -0.47
C GLY A 81 -8.20 4.04 -1.62
N ASN A 82 -9.21 3.57 -2.36
CA ASN A 82 -9.84 4.34 -3.44
C ASN A 82 -11.16 5.02 -3.02
N HIS A 83 -11.72 4.64 -1.87
CA HIS A 83 -12.86 5.30 -1.25
C HIS A 83 -12.42 6.09 -0.01
N GLU A 84 -11.81 7.25 -0.25
CA GLU A 84 -11.34 8.12 0.83
C GLU A 84 -11.90 9.54 0.72
N ALA A 85 -11.91 10.26 1.85
CA ALA A 85 -12.03 11.71 1.84
C ALA A 85 -10.71 12.30 1.32
N SER A 86 -10.50 12.29 0.00
CA SER A 86 -9.20 12.59 -0.62
C SER A 86 -8.66 13.98 -0.28
N ASN A 87 -9.54 14.97 -0.06
CA ASN A 87 -9.14 16.29 0.42
C ASN A 87 -8.48 16.21 1.81
N HIS A 88 -9.08 15.48 2.74
CA HIS A 88 -8.52 15.30 4.08
C HIS A 88 -7.23 14.47 4.03
N MET A 89 -7.15 13.46 3.18
CA MET A 89 -5.93 12.65 3.03
C MET A 89 -4.77 13.45 2.42
N GLN A 90 -5.04 14.37 1.49
CA GLN A 90 -4.03 15.26 0.92
C GLN A 90 -3.46 16.25 1.94
N GLU A 91 -4.27 16.75 2.89
CA GLU A 91 -3.79 17.58 4.00
C GLU A 91 -2.69 16.86 4.82
N LEU A 92 -2.74 15.52 4.86
CA LEU A 92 -1.83 14.65 5.60
C LEU A 92 -0.96 13.79 4.66
N PHE A 93 -0.50 14.36 3.54
CA PHE A 93 0.28 13.64 2.52
C PHE A 93 1.50 12.87 3.08
N TYR A 94 2.19 13.43 4.08
CA TYR A 94 3.36 12.82 4.73
C TYR A 94 3.02 12.01 5.99
N GLY A 95 1.73 11.73 6.20
CA GLY A 95 1.22 11.04 7.38
C GLY A 95 0.90 11.99 8.54
N GLY A 96 0.05 11.54 9.45
CA GLY A 96 -0.35 12.30 10.62
C GLY A 96 -1.55 11.73 11.36
N TRP A 97 -1.79 12.27 12.55
CA TRP A 97 -2.94 11.93 13.37
C TRP A 97 -4.21 12.55 12.78
N VAL A 98 -5.15 11.71 12.34
CA VAL A 98 -6.47 12.19 11.87
C VAL A 98 -7.40 12.50 13.04
N CYS A 99 -7.20 11.81 14.17
CA CYS A 99 -7.80 12.09 15.47
C CYS A 99 -6.96 11.38 16.56
N PRO A 100 -7.25 11.57 17.87
CA PRO A 100 -6.55 10.84 18.91
C PRO A 100 -6.57 9.33 18.69
N ASN A 101 -5.40 8.69 18.80
CA ASN A 101 -5.21 7.24 18.68
C ASN A 101 -5.47 6.62 17.28
N ILE A 102 -5.67 7.44 16.24
CA ILE A 102 -5.75 7.00 14.84
C ILE A 102 -4.75 7.78 13.97
N TYR A 103 -3.80 7.06 13.38
CA TYR A 103 -2.72 7.60 12.55
C TYR A 103 -2.88 7.18 11.09
N TYR A 104 -2.88 8.16 10.19
CA TYR A 104 -2.78 7.94 8.75
C TYR A 104 -1.32 7.91 8.34
N LEU A 105 -0.90 6.90 7.58
CA LEU A 105 0.50 6.73 7.19
C LEU A 105 0.96 7.71 6.09
N GLY A 106 0.02 8.36 5.38
CA GLY A 106 0.31 9.25 4.25
C GLY A 106 0.19 8.54 2.90
N ALA A 107 0.53 9.24 1.82
CA ALA A 107 0.54 8.67 0.46
C ALA A 107 1.51 7.48 0.36
N ALA A 108 2.67 7.62 0.99
CA ALA A 108 3.55 6.54 1.40
C ALA A 108 4.20 6.94 2.73
N GLY A 109 4.52 5.99 3.58
CA GLY A 109 5.11 6.28 4.88
C GLY A 109 5.74 5.07 5.56
N VAL A 110 6.60 5.35 6.53
CA VAL A 110 7.16 4.35 7.44
C VAL A 110 7.14 4.90 8.87
N VAL A 111 6.65 4.08 9.79
CA VAL A 111 6.64 4.37 11.23
C VAL A 111 7.19 3.17 12.00
N ARG A 112 7.59 3.43 13.24
CA ARG A 112 7.96 2.38 14.20
C ARG A 112 6.86 2.23 15.25
N PHE A 113 6.56 1.00 15.65
CA PHE A 113 5.58 0.71 16.70
C PHE A 113 6.04 -0.50 17.50
N GLY A 114 6.42 -0.31 18.77
CA GLY A 114 6.86 -1.41 19.65
C GLY A 114 8.03 -2.21 19.06
N GLY A 115 9.01 -1.53 18.45
CA GLY A 115 10.16 -2.17 17.80
C GLY A 115 9.89 -2.73 16.40
N LEU A 116 8.63 -2.76 15.94
CA LEU A 116 8.29 -3.13 14.56
C LEU A 116 8.40 -1.92 13.63
N ARG A 117 8.95 -2.14 12.45
CA ARG A 117 9.00 -1.17 11.37
C ARG A 117 7.88 -1.45 10.37
N ILE A 118 6.95 -0.50 10.26
CA ILE A 118 5.74 -0.63 9.45
C ILE A 118 5.80 0.39 8.31
N ALA A 119 5.88 -0.11 7.08
CA ALA A 119 5.80 0.69 5.87
C ALA A 119 4.43 0.53 5.22
N GLY A 120 4.06 1.48 4.37
CA GLY A 120 2.86 1.34 3.56
C GLY A 120 2.75 2.32 2.42
N LEU A 121 1.94 1.93 1.44
CA LEU A 121 1.67 2.65 0.21
C LEU A 121 0.16 2.75 0.03
N SER A 122 -0.34 3.98 0.02
CA SER A 122 -1.77 4.27 -0.12
C SER A 122 -2.17 4.32 -1.59
N GLY A 123 -3.44 3.96 -1.86
CA GLY A 123 -4.07 4.12 -3.16
C GLY A 123 -4.12 2.84 -4.01
N ILE A 124 -4.49 3.02 -5.27
CA ILE A 124 -4.54 1.93 -6.27
C ILE A 124 -3.74 2.27 -7.53
N PHE A 125 -3.20 1.26 -8.19
CA PHE A 125 -2.42 1.46 -9.39
C PHE A 125 -3.28 1.73 -10.64
N LYS A 126 -2.93 2.80 -11.37
CA LYS A 126 -3.36 3.04 -12.75
C LYS A 126 -2.20 3.50 -13.62
N GLN A 127 -1.89 2.72 -14.64
CA GLN A 127 -0.74 2.94 -15.53
C GLN A 127 -0.66 4.37 -16.09
N HIS A 128 -1.79 4.97 -16.47
CA HIS A 128 -1.83 6.28 -17.12
C HIS A 128 -1.57 7.47 -16.18
N ASP A 129 -1.62 7.26 -14.86
CA ASP A 129 -1.30 8.29 -13.86
C ASP A 129 0.04 8.03 -13.13
N TYR A 130 0.59 6.82 -13.25
CA TYR A 130 1.74 6.37 -12.47
C TYR A 130 2.97 7.30 -12.57
N HIS A 131 3.25 7.84 -13.76
CA HIS A 131 4.41 8.71 -13.99
C HIS A 131 4.10 10.21 -13.84
N LYS A 132 2.91 10.58 -13.36
CA LYS A 132 2.53 11.98 -13.13
C LYS A 132 2.96 12.45 -11.74
N GLY A 133 3.02 13.76 -11.55
CA GLY A 133 3.07 14.33 -10.20
C GLY A 133 1.72 14.27 -9.48
N HIS A 134 1.67 14.85 -8.29
CA HIS A 134 0.47 14.99 -7.45
C HIS A 134 -0.15 16.37 -7.67
N PHE A 135 -0.86 16.55 -8.78
CA PHE A 135 -1.36 17.86 -9.24
C PHE A 135 -2.81 18.16 -8.84
N GLU A 136 -3.52 17.15 -8.32
CA GLU A 136 -4.93 17.22 -7.97
C GLU A 136 -5.15 18.17 -6.80
N ARG A 137 -6.15 19.03 -6.92
CA ARG A 137 -6.53 20.00 -5.89
C ARG A 137 -8.04 20.23 -5.87
N PRO A 138 -8.66 20.44 -4.68
CA PRO A 138 -10.05 20.83 -4.59
C PRO A 138 -10.34 22.19 -5.28
N PRO A 139 -11.55 22.38 -5.85
CA PRO A 139 -12.59 21.37 -6.04
C PRO A 139 -12.19 20.37 -7.13
N TYR A 140 -12.37 19.08 -6.86
CA TYR A 140 -12.07 18.03 -7.83
C TYR A 140 -13.15 17.94 -8.91
N ASP A 141 -12.72 17.66 -10.13
CA ASP A 141 -13.58 17.14 -11.19
C ASP A 141 -13.64 15.60 -11.13
N ARG A 142 -14.44 14.97 -12.01
CA ARG A 142 -14.60 13.51 -12.05
C ARG A 142 -13.29 12.75 -12.31
N ARG A 143 -12.29 13.39 -12.93
CA ARG A 143 -11.02 12.77 -13.27
C ARG A 143 -10.06 12.86 -12.08
N THR A 144 -9.90 14.05 -11.54
CA THR A 144 -9.01 14.37 -10.41
C THR A 144 -9.51 13.78 -9.09
N GLU A 145 -10.83 13.61 -8.91
CA GLU A 145 -11.42 12.85 -7.80
C GLU A 145 -10.94 11.39 -7.79
N ARG A 146 -10.56 10.84 -8.96
CA ARG A 146 -10.04 9.48 -9.09
C ARG A 146 -8.52 9.44 -9.07
N SER A 147 -7.88 10.32 -9.83
CA SER A 147 -6.41 10.30 -9.96
C SER A 147 -5.67 10.65 -8.67
N VAL A 148 -6.32 11.37 -7.74
CA VAL A 148 -5.75 11.77 -6.44
C VAL A 148 -5.32 10.59 -5.55
N TYR A 149 -5.99 9.44 -5.64
CA TYR A 149 -5.63 8.23 -4.89
C TYR A 149 -4.88 7.21 -5.75
N HIS A 150 -4.51 7.53 -6.99
CA HIS A 150 -3.70 6.61 -7.77
C HIS A 150 -2.24 6.60 -7.28
N VAL A 151 -1.62 5.44 -7.22
CA VAL A 151 -0.20 5.30 -6.84
C VAL A 151 0.70 6.05 -7.85
N ARG A 152 1.71 6.77 -7.36
CA ARG A 152 2.74 7.43 -8.20
C ARG A 152 4.09 6.74 -8.09
N ALA A 153 4.87 6.80 -9.17
CA ALA A 153 6.25 6.34 -9.21
C ALA A 153 7.13 7.04 -8.17
N TYR A 154 6.81 8.31 -7.85
CA TYR A 154 7.48 9.06 -6.79
C TYR A 154 7.35 8.41 -5.41
N ASP A 155 6.16 7.94 -5.04
CA ASP A 155 5.91 7.31 -3.75
C ASP A 155 6.62 5.95 -3.63
N VAL A 156 6.61 5.19 -4.72
CA VAL A 156 7.29 3.89 -4.84
C VAL A 156 8.81 4.05 -4.78
N ALA A 157 9.36 5.04 -5.48
CA ALA A 157 10.79 5.33 -5.47
C ALA A 157 11.30 5.77 -4.09
N ARG A 158 10.47 6.44 -3.28
CA ARG A 158 10.80 6.74 -1.88
C ARG A 158 10.91 5.47 -1.05
N LEU A 159 9.92 4.59 -1.12
CA LEU A 159 9.93 3.31 -0.39
C LEU A 159 11.07 2.39 -0.87
N ALA A 160 11.43 2.44 -2.15
CA ALA A 160 12.52 1.64 -2.69
C ALA A 160 13.91 2.01 -2.13
N GLN A 161 14.06 3.18 -1.50
CA GLN A 161 15.33 3.61 -0.91
C GLN A 161 15.61 3.03 0.48
N LEU A 162 14.62 2.35 1.08
CA LEU A 162 14.79 1.75 2.40
C LEU A 162 15.84 0.63 2.36
N ARG A 163 16.82 0.71 3.27
CA ARG A 163 17.88 -0.28 3.44
C ARG A 163 17.68 -1.11 4.68
N GLU A 164 17.16 -0.51 5.75
CA GLU A 164 16.81 -1.27 6.95
C GLU A 164 15.63 -2.22 6.65
N ARG A 165 15.61 -3.37 7.33
CA ARG A 165 14.52 -4.35 7.17
C ARG A 165 13.16 -3.72 7.49
N VAL A 166 12.13 -4.12 6.76
CA VAL A 166 10.73 -3.74 7.00
C VAL A 166 10.01 -4.96 7.55
N ASP A 167 9.39 -4.86 8.72
CA ASP A 167 8.69 -6.00 9.32
C ASP A 167 7.30 -6.17 8.70
N ILE A 168 6.59 -5.06 8.48
CA ILE A 168 5.23 -5.06 7.93
C ILE A 168 5.15 -4.05 6.77
N MET A 169 4.62 -4.49 5.63
CA MET A 169 4.22 -3.63 4.52
C MET A 169 2.71 -3.69 4.33
N ALA A 170 2.06 -2.53 4.19
CA ALA A 170 0.63 -2.44 3.88
C ALA A 170 0.40 -1.77 2.52
N SER A 171 -0.47 -2.34 1.69
CA SER A 171 -0.94 -1.73 0.44
C SER A 171 -2.42 -2.00 0.25
N HIS A 172 -3.16 -1.08 -0.39
CA HIS A 172 -4.60 -1.33 -0.59
C HIS A 172 -4.84 -2.41 -1.65
N ASP A 173 -4.30 -2.21 -2.86
CA ASP A 173 -4.28 -3.21 -3.91
C ASP A 173 -3.18 -4.25 -3.70
N TRP A 174 -3.39 -5.44 -4.27
CA TRP A 174 -2.48 -6.57 -4.07
C TRP A 174 -1.22 -6.41 -4.92
N PRO A 175 -0.05 -6.95 -4.50
CA PRO A 175 1.06 -7.18 -5.40
C PRO A 175 0.62 -8.02 -6.60
N ARG A 176 1.02 -7.63 -7.80
CA ARG A 176 0.65 -8.38 -9.00
C ARG A 176 1.24 -9.78 -8.96
N GLY A 177 0.43 -10.78 -9.34
CA GLY A 177 0.84 -12.18 -9.39
C GLY A 177 0.90 -12.88 -8.02
N ILE A 178 0.54 -12.21 -6.93
CA ILE A 178 0.59 -12.79 -5.58
C ILE A 178 -0.29 -14.03 -5.43
N GLU A 179 -1.34 -14.14 -6.26
CA GLU A 179 -2.23 -15.29 -6.27
C GLU A 179 -1.54 -16.61 -6.61
N GLN A 180 -0.38 -16.55 -7.29
CA GLN A 180 0.41 -17.71 -7.70
C GLN A 180 1.19 -18.33 -6.53
N TYR A 181 1.30 -17.60 -5.41
CA TYR A 181 1.99 -18.03 -4.19
C TYR A 181 1.04 -18.56 -3.11
N GLY A 182 -0.23 -18.78 -3.46
CA GLY A 182 -1.26 -19.34 -2.58
C GLY A 182 -2.22 -20.25 -3.32
N ASP A 183 -3.43 -20.46 -2.79
CA ASP A 183 -4.45 -21.31 -3.42
C ASP A 183 -5.23 -20.55 -4.51
N THR A 184 -4.61 -20.43 -5.70
CA THR A 184 -5.25 -19.78 -6.85
C THR A 184 -6.56 -20.47 -7.24
N ALA A 185 -6.66 -21.80 -7.07
CA ALA A 185 -7.86 -22.55 -7.43
C ALA A 185 -9.05 -22.18 -6.55
N ASP A 186 -8.84 -22.06 -5.23
CA ASP A 186 -9.88 -21.59 -4.32
C ASP A 186 -10.26 -20.12 -4.55
N LEU A 187 -9.28 -19.27 -4.87
CA LEU A 187 -9.53 -17.88 -5.24
C LEU A 187 -10.46 -17.79 -6.46
N LEU A 188 -10.14 -18.50 -7.54
CA LEU A 188 -10.96 -18.53 -8.76
C LEU A 188 -12.32 -19.20 -8.55
N ARG A 189 -12.42 -20.16 -7.62
CA ARG A 189 -13.69 -20.75 -7.21
C ARG A 189 -14.60 -19.70 -6.55
N LYS A 190 -14.06 -18.87 -5.66
CA LYS A 190 -14.80 -17.78 -4.98
C LYS A 190 -15.09 -16.61 -5.92
N LYS A 191 -14.15 -16.26 -6.81
CA LYS A 191 -14.17 -15.06 -7.65
C LYS A 191 -13.82 -15.41 -9.11
N LYS A 192 -14.76 -16.05 -9.80
CA LYS A 192 -14.56 -16.57 -11.18
C LYS A 192 -14.15 -15.50 -12.22
N PHE A 193 -14.48 -14.24 -11.99
CA PHE A 193 -14.14 -13.16 -12.92
C PHE A 193 -12.63 -12.84 -12.95
N PHE A 194 -11.87 -13.23 -11.92
CA PHE A 194 -10.41 -13.07 -11.91
C PHE A 194 -9.70 -14.01 -12.87
N THR A 195 -10.37 -15.04 -13.42
CA THR A 195 -9.71 -16.06 -14.27
C THR A 195 -8.93 -15.45 -15.42
N LYS A 196 -9.48 -14.43 -16.10
CA LYS A 196 -8.77 -13.75 -17.20
C LYS A 196 -7.55 -12.97 -16.71
N GLU A 197 -7.70 -12.22 -15.61
CA GLU A 197 -6.63 -11.39 -15.07
C GLU A 197 -5.46 -12.22 -14.53
N VAL A 198 -5.78 -13.36 -13.89
CA VAL A 198 -4.78 -14.34 -13.44
C VAL A 198 -4.07 -14.98 -14.63
N GLN A 199 -4.81 -15.42 -15.66
CA GLN A 199 -4.22 -15.99 -16.88
C GLN A 199 -3.31 -15.00 -17.63
N GLN A 200 -3.65 -13.72 -17.60
CA GLN A 200 -2.89 -12.65 -18.24
C GLN A 200 -1.78 -12.06 -17.33
N ASN A 201 -1.65 -12.55 -16.09
CA ASN A 201 -0.76 -12.03 -15.06
C ASN A 201 -0.89 -10.50 -14.90
N CYS A 202 -2.13 -10.02 -14.79
CA CYS A 202 -2.44 -8.60 -14.60
C CYS A 202 -3.32 -8.31 -13.37
N LEU A 203 -3.64 -9.33 -12.57
CA LEU A 203 -4.32 -9.15 -11.30
C LEU A 203 -3.37 -8.47 -10.30
N GLY A 204 -3.73 -7.29 -9.81
CA GLY A 204 -2.94 -6.54 -8.82
C GLY A 204 -2.06 -5.43 -9.42
N SER A 205 -1.13 -4.96 -8.60
CA SER A 205 -0.31 -3.76 -8.79
C SER A 205 1.14 -4.12 -9.09
N PRO A 206 1.66 -3.80 -10.29
CA PRO A 206 3.06 -3.96 -10.62
C PRO A 206 4.03 -3.20 -9.68
N PRO A 207 3.72 -1.96 -9.23
CA PRO A 207 4.57 -1.31 -8.23
C PRO A 207 4.65 -2.05 -6.88
N ASN A 208 3.55 -2.66 -6.45
CA ASN A 208 3.55 -3.45 -5.21
C ASN A 208 4.31 -4.77 -5.38
N GLU A 209 4.23 -5.41 -6.55
CA GLU A 209 5.08 -6.57 -6.90
C GLU A 209 6.57 -6.20 -6.81
N PHE A 210 6.95 -5.06 -7.38
CA PHE A 210 8.32 -4.55 -7.28
C PHE A 210 8.74 -4.35 -5.83
N LEU A 211 7.94 -3.65 -5.02
CA LEU A 211 8.25 -3.41 -3.60
C LEU A 211 8.26 -4.69 -2.77
N LEU A 212 7.43 -5.69 -3.08
CA LEU A 212 7.41 -6.98 -2.40
C LEU A 212 8.74 -7.71 -2.53
N HIS A 213 9.27 -7.81 -3.76
CA HIS A 213 10.55 -8.46 -4.02
C HIS A 213 11.76 -7.58 -3.66
N HIS A 214 11.59 -6.26 -3.72
CA HIS A 214 12.64 -5.29 -3.39
C HIS A 214 12.78 -5.03 -1.89
N LEU A 215 11.72 -5.03 -1.09
CA LEU A 215 11.83 -4.79 0.36
C LEU A 215 11.83 -6.07 1.18
N ARG A 216 11.24 -7.15 0.63
CA ARG A 216 11.12 -8.47 1.27
C ARG A 216 10.67 -8.36 2.74
N PRO A 217 9.49 -7.77 3.02
CA PRO A 217 9.03 -7.61 4.39
C PRO A 217 8.62 -8.96 4.98
N HIS A 218 8.60 -9.09 6.32
CA HIS A 218 8.12 -10.33 6.95
C HIS A 218 6.63 -10.55 6.67
N TRP A 219 5.84 -9.48 6.75
CA TRP A 219 4.39 -9.49 6.48
C TRP A 219 4.01 -8.48 5.40
N TRP A 220 3.09 -8.88 4.53
CA TRP A 220 2.41 -8.00 3.59
C TRP A 220 0.90 -8.08 3.78
N PHE A 221 0.26 -6.94 4.06
CA PHE A 221 -1.18 -6.85 4.27
C PHE A 221 -1.87 -6.05 3.17
N SER A 222 -2.98 -6.59 2.64
CA SER A 222 -3.76 -5.91 1.61
C SER A 222 -5.28 -6.05 1.74
N GLY A 223 -6.01 -5.21 1.00
CA GLY A 223 -7.47 -5.17 0.95
C GLY A 223 -7.99 -5.25 -0.49
N HIS A 224 -8.86 -4.30 -0.84
CA HIS A 224 -9.43 -3.98 -2.16
C HIS A 224 -10.28 -5.06 -2.85
N LEU A 225 -9.78 -6.28 -2.99
CA LEU A 225 -10.43 -7.34 -3.78
C LEU A 225 -11.60 -8.05 -3.06
N HIS A 226 -11.90 -7.65 -1.82
CA HIS A 226 -13.00 -8.17 -1.01
C HIS A 226 -13.07 -9.70 -0.97
N VAL A 227 -11.91 -10.31 -0.73
CA VAL A 227 -11.76 -11.74 -0.59
C VAL A 227 -10.61 -12.03 0.35
N ARG A 228 -10.85 -12.93 1.31
CA ARG A 228 -9.77 -13.46 2.14
C ARG A 228 -8.85 -14.35 1.29
N PHE A 229 -7.56 -14.04 1.30
CA PHE A 229 -6.52 -14.83 0.64
C PHE A 229 -5.22 -14.77 1.44
N THR A 230 -4.47 -15.87 1.40
CA THR A 230 -3.19 -16.00 2.08
C THR A 230 -2.19 -16.62 1.11
N ALA A 231 -0.97 -16.11 1.11
CA ALA A 231 0.10 -16.61 0.26
C ALA A 231 1.45 -16.51 0.97
N THR A 232 2.41 -17.31 0.50
CA THR A 232 3.76 -17.34 1.05
C THR A 232 4.76 -17.18 -0.09
N VAL A 233 5.51 -16.08 -0.07
CA VAL A 233 6.53 -15.78 -1.08
C VAL A 233 7.89 -16.13 -0.51
N GLN A 234 8.56 -17.10 -1.14
CA GLN A 234 9.95 -17.42 -0.86
C GLN A 234 10.84 -16.51 -1.69
N HIS A 235 11.74 -15.78 -1.02
CA HIS A 235 12.71 -14.91 -1.67
C HIS A 235 14.01 -15.69 -1.93
N PRO A 236 14.67 -15.44 -3.07
CA PRO A 236 15.98 -16.02 -3.31
C PRO A 236 16.97 -15.57 -2.22
N PRO A 237 17.89 -16.45 -1.79
CA PRO A 237 18.92 -16.06 -0.84
C PRO A 237 19.74 -14.92 -1.42
N ASP A 238 20.26 -14.06 -0.53
CA ASP A 238 21.20 -13.03 -0.94
C ASP A 238 22.44 -13.74 -1.49
N VAL A 239 22.59 -13.73 -2.81
CA VAL A 239 23.76 -14.31 -3.46
C VAL A 239 24.92 -13.35 -3.17
N PRO A 240 25.96 -13.76 -2.42
CA PRO A 240 27.18 -12.98 -2.35
C PRO A 240 27.76 -12.95 -3.76
N ASP A 241 27.88 -11.75 -4.32
CA ASP A 241 28.31 -11.50 -5.69
C ASP A 241 29.63 -12.24 -5.95
N THR A 242 29.54 -13.38 -6.63
CA THR A 242 30.67 -14.22 -6.99
C THR A 242 30.46 -14.67 -8.43
N SER A 243 31.38 -14.22 -9.29
CA SER A 243 31.56 -14.51 -10.72
C SER A 243 30.55 -13.84 -11.68
N ALA A 244 30.96 -12.89 -12.52
CA ALA A 244 31.86 -13.04 -13.68
C ALA A 244 31.36 -14.09 -14.69
N GLY A 245 30.60 -13.60 -15.69
CA GLY A 245 30.60 -14.07 -17.07
C GLY A 245 30.11 -15.49 -17.35
N THR A 246 28.92 -15.60 -17.94
CA THR A 246 28.73 -16.19 -19.29
C THR A 246 27.30 -15.96 -19.75
N SER A 247 27.16 -15.29 -20.90
CA SER A 247 25.90 -15.05 -21.58
C SER A 247 25.49 -16.27 -22.39
N ASP A 248 24.29 -16.79 -22.14
CA ASP A 248 23.51 -17.51 -23.14
C ASP A 248 22.03 -17.16 -22.98
N ALA A 249 21.48 -16.55 -24.02
CA ALA A 249 20.09 -16.12 -24.11
C ALA A 249 19.16 -17.27 -24.49
N PRO A 250 17.85 -17.17 -24.16
CA PRO A 250 16.87 -17.53 -25.18
C PRO A 250 15.68 -16.55 -25.29
N SER A 251 15.52 -16.07 -26.53
CA SER A 251 14.29 -15.98 -27.35
C SER A 251 12.97 -15.49 -26.73
N GLU A 252 12.54 -14.33 -27.22
CA GLU A 252 11.20 -13.72 -27.13
C GLU A 252 10.04 -14.65 -27.53
N ALA A 253 8.92 -14.55 -26.80
CA ALA A 253 7.60 -14.95 -27.27
C ALA A 253 6.57 -13.81 -27.05
N LYS A 254 5.82 -13.53 -28.12
CA LYS A 254 4.94 -12.39 -28.38
C LYS A 254 3.76 -12.21 -27.39
N ARG A 255 3.46 -10.96 -27.05
CA ARG A 255 2.23 -10.49 -26.35
C ARG A 255 1.05 -10.36 -27.33
N PRO A 256 -0.19 -10.70 -26.93
CA PRO A 256 -1.40 -10.09 -27.49
C PRO A 256 -2.03 -9.07 -26.52
N LYS A 257 -2.69 -8.06 -27.11
CA LYS A 257 -3.40 -6.94 -26.45
C LYS A 257 -4.84 -7.31 -26.01
N SER A 258 -5.40 -6.46 -25.14
CA SER A 258 -6.79 -6.34 -24.63
C SER A 258 -7.09 -7.13 -23.34
N GLY A 259 -7.73 -6.58 -22.31
CA GLY A 259 -8.59 -5.39 -22.23
C GLY A 259 -10.02 -5.81 -21.90
N SER A 260 -10.34 -6.08 -20.62
CA SER A 260 -11.72 -6.12 -20.12
C SER A 260 -11.72 -6.09 -18.58
N GLY A 261 -12.30 -5.05 -17.99
CA GLY A 261 -12.35 -4.83 -16.55
C GLY A 261 -13.31 -5.74 -15.78
N ASN A 262 -13.00 -5.90 -14.49
CA ASN A 262 -13.69 -6.69 -13.49
C ASN A 262 -15.01 -6.03 -13.00
N PRO A 263 -16.15 -6.75 -12.98
CA PRO A 263 -17.46 -6.23 -12.55
C PRO A 263 -17.68 -6.11 -11.02
N ASP A 264 -16.72 -6.51 -10.16
CA ASP A 264 -16.80 -6.30 -8.71
C ASP A 264 -16.11 -5.01 -8.22
N ALA A 265 -15.48 -4.25 -9.12
CA ALA A 265 -15.15 -2.84 -8.91
C ALA A 265 -16.40 -2.01 -9.26
N ILE A 266 -16.75 -1.02 -8.44
CA ILE A 266 -17.88 -0.12 -8.71
C ILE A 266 -17.72 0.46 -10.13
N ALA A 267 -18.70 0.20 -11.01
CA ALA A 267 -18.66 0.61 -12.39
C ALA A 267 -18.53 2.14 -12.50
N LEU A 268 -17.40 2.59 -13.05
CA LEU A 268 -17.18 3.97 -13.45
C LEU A 268 -17.43 4.04 -14.95
N ASP A 269 -18.46 4.79 -15.29
CA ASP A 269 -18.89 5.18 -16.64
C ASP A 269 -17.68 5.67 -17.47
N MET A 270 -17.47 5.03 -18.62
CA MET A 270 -16.37 5.26 -19.56
C MET A 270 -16.97 5.77 -20.87
N SER A 271 -16.78 7.07 -21.14
CA SER A 271 -16.86 7.65 -22.48
C SER A 271 -15.82 8.78 -22.56
N ASP A 272 -14.68 8.49 -23.20
CA ASP A 272 -14.33 9.07 -24.49
C ASP A 272 -12.81 8.97 -24.76
N ASP A 273 -12.56 8.54 -25.99
CA ASP A 273 -11.33 8.26 -26.70
C ASP A 273 -10.88 9.51 -27.47
N ASP A 274 -9.57 9.79 -27.55
CA ASP A 274 -8.94 10.22 -28.82
C ASP A 274 -7.38 10.23 -28.80
N GLY A 275 -6.81 9.81 -29.95
CA GLY A 275 -5.50 10.07 -30.63
C GLY A 275 -4.18 10.20 -29.85
N SER A 276 -3.16 9.33 -30.06
CA SER A 276 -2.03 9.36 -31.05
C SER A 276 -0.99 10.49 -30.76
N ASP A 277 0.34 10.36 -30.83
CA ASP A 277 1.27 9.61 -31.70
C ASP A 277 2.64 9.32 -31.03
N ALA A 278 3.46 8.53 -31.73
CA ALA A 278 4.80 8.02 -31.36
C ALA A 278 5.96 9.01 -31.63
N ASP A 279 7.11 8.80 -30.98
CA ASP A 279 8.42 8.79 -31.66
C ASP A 279 9.58 8.22 -30.80
N SER A 280 10.57 7.66 -31.51
CA SER A 280 11.72 6.88 -31.03
C SER A 280 13.03 7.68 -30.89
N ALA A 281 13.97 7.25 -30.02
CA ALA A 281 15.42 7.21 -30.31
C ALA A 281 16.27 6.53 -29.21
N SER A 282 17.21 5.67 -29.64
CA SER A 282 18.39 5.15 -28.90
C SER A 282 19.49 6.23 -28.80
N THR A 283 20.57 6.20 -28.00
CA THR A 283 21.61 5.21 -27.63
C THR A 283 22.56 5.90 -26.62
N ALA A 284 23.24 5.14 -25.75
CA ALA A 284 24.72 5.09 -25.59
C ALA A 284 25.14 4.70 -24.16
N ALA A 285 26.08 3.75 -24.09
CA ALA A 285 26.74 3.24 -22.90
C ALA A 285 27.84 4.20 -22.40
N ASP A 286 28.15 4.19 -21.10
CA ASP A 286 29.51 3.90 -20.59
C ASP A 286 29.64 3.97 -19.05
N ALA A 287 30.51 3.08 -18.56
CA ALA A 287 31.31 3.11 -17.33
C ALA A 287 30.64 2.90 -15.94
N VAL A 288 30.90 1.72 -15.37
CA VAL A 288 30.62 1.31 -13.98
C VAL A 288 31.83 1.61 -13.08
N PRO A 289 31.66 2.30 -11.93
CA PRO A 289 32.60 2.25 -10.81
C PRO A 289 32.14 1.24 -9.76
N THR A 290 33.10 0.47 -9.24
CA THR A 290 32.93 -0.65 -8.29
C THR A 290 32.65 -0.21 -6.85
N GLU A 291 31.64 -0.83 -6.22
CA GLU A 291 31.33 -0.71 -4.79
C GLU A 291 32.32 -1.51 -3.93
N ASP A 292 33.26 -0.84 -3.27
CA ASP A 292 33.97 -1.40 -2.12
C ASP A 292 33.83 -0.44 -0.94
N ASN A 293 33.15 -0.91 0.11
CA ASN A 293 32.90 -0.30 1.44
C ASN A 293 31.54 0.40 1.69
N LEU A 294 30.43 -0.34 1.54
CA LEU A 294 29.22 -0.05 2.33
C LEU A 294 29.06 -1.08 3.48
N PRO A 295 28.62 -0.65 4.68
CA PRO A 295 28.26 -1.57 5.76
C PRO A 295 27.12 -2.48 5.29
N LYS A 296 27.28 -3.79 5.48
CA LYS A 296 26.31 -4.82 5.05
C LYS A 296 24.92 -4.45 5.57
N SER A 297 23.98 -4.27 4.64
CA SER A 297 22.56 -4.09 4.98
C SER A 297 22.11 -5.27 5.86
N PRO A 298 21.24 -5.06 6.85
CA PRO A 298 20.70 -6.17 7.65
C PRO A 298 20.07 -7.20 6.70
N GLU A 299 20.28 -8.49 7.00
CA GLU A 299 19.71 -9.59 6.22
C GLU A 299 18.19 -9.39 6.08
N ARG A 300 17.70 -9.42 4.83
CA ARG A 300 16.28 -9.29 4.52
C ARG A 300 15.56 -10.58 4.89
N PHE A 301 14.24 -10.52 5.06
CA PHE A 301 13.49 -11.74 5.37
C PHE A 301 13.53 -12.70 4.17
N PRO A 302 13.83 -13.99 4.39
CA PRO A 302 13.86 -14.99 3.32
C PRO A 302 12.46 -15.32 2.81
N GLN A 303 11.42 -14.95 3.56
CA GLN A 303 10.03 -15.24 3.24
C GLN A 303 9.15 -14.04 3.60
N THR A 304 8.16 -13.76 2.76
CA THR A 304 7.05 -12.85 3.07
C THR A 304 5.75 -13.63 3.22
N ASN A 305 5.04 -13.39 4.32
CA ASN A 305 3.69 -13.89 4.54
C ASN A 305 2.68 -12.83 4.07
N PHE A 306 1.88 -13.16 3.05
CA PHE A 306 0.86 -12.29 2.50
C PHE A 306 -0.51 -12.64 3.06
N VAL A 307 -1.25 -11.63 3.51
CA VAL A 307 -2.64 -11.76 3.95
C VAL A 307 -3.46 -10.63 3.33
N ALA A 308 -4.53 -11.00 2.65
CA ALA A 308 -5.57 -10.10 2.23
C ALA A 308 -6.92 -10.47 2.87
N LEU A 309 -7.72 -9.45 3.18
CA LEU A 309 -8.97 -9.59 3.91
C LEU A 309 -10.15 -8.98 3.14
N ASP A 310 -11.36 -9.38 3.55
CA ASP A 310 -12.60 -8.89 2.98
C ASP A 310 -12.97 -7.50 3.54
N LYS A 311 -14.04 -6.89 3.02
CA LYS A 311 -14.62 -5.67 3.59
C LYS A 311 -15.46 -5.94 4.84
N CYS A 312 -15.55 -4.96 5.72
CA CYS A 312 -16.35 -5.01 6.94
C CYS A 312 -17.86 -5.18 6.66
N LEU A 313 -18.30 -6.43 6.51
CA LEU A 313 -19.70 -6.82 6.35
C LEU A 313 -20.01 -8.07 7.19
N PRO A 314 -21.28 -8.26 7.61
CA PRO A 314 -21.69 -9.43 8.38
C PRO A 314 -21.30 -10.74 7.69
N ARG A 315 -20.76 -11.69 8.47
CA ARG A 315 -20.33 -13.03 8.03
C ARG A 315 -19.16 -13.06 7.04
N ARG A 316 -18.40 -11.97 6.90
CA ARG A 316 -17.17 -11.93 6.09
C ARG A 316 -15.92 -11.98 6.96
N ALA A 317 -14.83 -12.47 6.38
CA ALA A 317 -13.52 -12.51 7.04
C ALA A 317 -12.78 -11.18 6.79
N PHE A 318 -13.25 -10.11 7.43
CA PHE A 318 -12.70 -8.76 7.26
C PHE A 318 -11.64 -8.39 8.30
N LEU A 319 -11.54 -9.15 9.39
CA LEU A 319 -10.59 -8.94 10.48
C LEU A 319 -9.84 -10.23 10.78
N GLU A 320 -8.53 -10.12 10.95
CA GLU A 320 -7.66 -11.20 11.43
C GLU A 320 -6.76 -10.69 12.56
N ILE A 321 -6.47 -11.56 13.53
CA ILE A 321 -5.46 -11.27 14.56
C ILE A 321 -4.24 -12.11 14.20
N VAL A 322 -3.12 -11.42 14.00
CA VAL A 322 -1.84 -11.99 13.62
C VAL A 322 -0.83 -11.69 14.72
N ASP A 323 -0.12 -12.71 15.17
CA ASP A 323 1.01 -12.57 16.08
C ASP A 323 2.27 -12.26 15.27
N VAL A 324 2.84 -11.09 15.54
CA VAL A 324 4.02 -10.59 14.84
C VAL A 324 5.16 -10.50 15.85
N GLU A 325 6.21 -11.28 15.63
CA GLU A 325 7.36 -11.31 16.51
C GLU A 325 8.17 -10.01 16.43
N MET A 326 8.47 -9.43 17.60
CA MET A 326 9.29 -8.23 17.71
C MET A 326 10.77 -8.63 17.64
N HIS A 327 11.44 -8.31 16.53
CA HIS A 327 12.84 -8.66 16.31
C HIS A 327 13.81 -7.73 17.08
N ASN A 328 13.30 -6.64 17.67
CA ASN A 328 14.06 -5.75 18.54
C ASN A 328 13.14 -5.26 19.67
N PRO A 329 12.96 -6.05 20.75
CA PRO A 329 12.03 -5.72 21.82
C PRO A 329 12.47 -4.43 22.54
N LEU A 330 11.49 -3.66 23.00
CA LEU A 330 11.75 -2.47 23.82
C LEU A 330 12.55 -2.85 25.08
N PRO A 331 13.48 -2.00 25.56
CA PRO A 331 14.31 -2.29 26.74
C PRO A 331 13.50 -2.58 28.01
N ASP A 332 12.27 -2.06 28.08
CA ASP A 332 11.39 -2.21 29.21
C ASP A 332 10.04 -2.78 28.75
N ALA A 333 9.81 -4.06 29.02
CA ALA A 333 8.60 -4.79 28.60
C ALA A 333 7.30 -4.26 29.25
N ALA A 334 7.41 -3.30 30.17
CA ALA A 334 6.29 -2.64 30.84
C ALA A 334 5.75 -1.42 30.09
N GLU A 335 6.48 -0.86 29.12
CA GLU A 335 6.01 0.34 28.41
C GLU A 335 5.01 -0.03 27.30
N THR A 336 3.86 0.65 27.27
CA THR A 336 2.87 0.46 26.21
C THR A 336 3.49 0.90 24.87
N PRO A 337 3.47 0.06 23.81
CA PRO A 337 3.98 0.43 22.50
C PRO A 337 3.38 1.74 21.98
N LYS A 338 4.23 2.64 21.49
CA LYS A 338 3.84 3.93 20.91
C LYS A 338 4.34 4.02 19.47
N PHE A 339 3.71 4.90 18.69
CA PHE A 339 4.22 5.26 17.38
C PHE A 339 5.44 6.17 17.52
N GLU A 340 6.48 5.86 16.76
CA GLU A 340 7.71 6.63 16.65
C GLU A 340 8.00 6.90 15.16
N TYR A 341 8.64 8.04 14.89
CA TYR A 341 9.11 8.31 13.54
C TYR A 341 10.29 7.41 13.18
N ASP A 342 10.31 6.91 11.95
CA ASP A 342 11.44 6.15 11.44
C ASP A 342 12.54 7.10 10.92
N PRO A 343 13.77 7.07 11.49
CA PRO A 343 14.83 8.00 11.11
C PRO A 343 15.27 7.90 9.64
N GLU A 344 15.35 6.68 9.09
CA GLU A 344 15.70 6.46 7.67
C GLU A 344 14.60 7.04 6.76
N TRP A 345 13.33 6.84 7.09
CA TRP A 345 12.23 7.44 6.33
C TRP A 345 12.25 8.96 6.36
N LEU A 346 12.52 9.58 7.52
CA LEU A 346 12.70 11.03 7.59
C LEU A 346 13.86 11.52 6.71
N ALA A 347 14.95 10.75 6.62
CA ALA A 347 16.07 11.05 5.73
C ALA A 347 15.66 10.94 4.26
N VAL A 348 14.95 9.87 3.88
CA VAL A 348 14.39 9.69 2.53
C VAL A 348 13.46 10.85 2.16
N LEU A 349 12.54 11.23 3.06
CA LEU A 349 11.65 12.38 2.84
C LEU A 349 12.43 13.67 2.60
N ARG A 350 13.49 13.92 3.37
CA ARG A 350 14.33 15.10 3.20
C ARG A 350 15.09 15.09 1.87
N ALA A 351 15.68 13.95 1.49
CA ALA A 351 16.44 13.79 0.26
C ALA A 351 15.55 13.87 -1.00
N THR A 352 14.32 13.38 -0.92
CA THR A 352 13.38 13.33 -2.05
C THR A 352 12.52 14.56 -2.21
N ARG A 353 12.45 15.43 -1.20
CA ARG A 353 11.63 16.66 -1.21
C ARG A 353 11.78 17.51 -2.48
N PRO A 354 12.97 17.75 -3.05
CA PRO A 354 13.12 18.55 -4.28
C PRO A 354 12.40 17.96 -5.50
N TYR A 355 12.09 16.66 -5.49
CA TYR A 355 11.46 15.94 -6.60
C TYR A 355 9.94 15.80 -6.44
N MET A 356 9.36 16.25 -5.33
CA MET A 356 7.90 16.29 -5.16
C MET A 356 7.30 17.29 -6.16
N SER A 357 6.46 16.81 -7.07
CA SER A 357 5.79 17.65 -8.06
C SER A 357 4.31 17.84 -7.73
N MET A 358 3.88 19.09 -7.72
CA MET A 358 2.47 19.49 -7.67
C MET A 358 1.89 19.77 -9.07
N THR A 359 2.56 19.30 -10.12
CA THR A 359 2.16 19.46 -11.52
C THR A 359 2.02 18.10 -12.19
N VAL A 360 1.41 18.05 -13.38
CA VAL A 360 1.25 16.79 -14.13
C VAL A 360 2.60 16.16 -14.45
N ALA A 361 3.61 16.98 -14.74
CA ALA A 361 4.97 16.51 -15.02
C ALA A 361 5.69 16.14 -13.72
N GLN A 362 6.20 14.91 -13.65
CA GLN A 362 7.05 14.45 -12.56
C GLN A 362 8.53 14.66 -12.96
N PRO A 363 9.31 15.44 -12.19
CA PRO A 363 10.76 15.49 -12.36
C PRO A 363 11.37 14.11 -12.25
N GLU A 364 12.44 13.87 -13.01
CA GLU A 364 13.22 12.65 -12.92
C GLU A 364 13.74 12.49 -11.49
N ILE A 365 13.56 11.30 -10.95
CA ILE A 365 13.97 10.94 -9.61
C ILE A 365 15.33 10.26 -9.74
N PRO A 366 16.41 10.81 -9.16
CA PRO A 366 17.73 10.22 -9.27
C PRO A 366 17.72 8.76 -8.79
N GLY A 367 18.48 7.91 -9.48
CA GLY A 367 18.71 6.53 -9.04
C GLY A 367 19.39 6.46 -7.67
N GLY A 368 19.38 5.27 -7.07
CA GLY A 368 19.75 5.04 -5.67
C GLY A 368 21.12 5.57 -5.23
N GLU A 369 22.12 5.69 -6.12
CA GLU A 369 23.43 6.27 -5.79
C GLU A 369 23.45 7.80 -5.79
N ALA A 370 22.70 8.43 -6.69
CA ALA A 370 22.73 9.88 -6.87
C ALA A 370 21.98 10.63 -5.75
N MET A 371 21.09 9.95 -5.03
CA MET A 371 20.29 10.54 -3.95
C MET A 371 20.98 10.50 -2.56
N GLN A 372 22.19 9.94 -2.49
CA GLN A 372 22.96 9.76 -1.25
C GLN A 372 23.86 10.95 -0.88
N ARG A 373 23.80 12.06 -1.63
CA ARG A 373 24.65 13.24 -1.44
C ARG A 373 23.97 14.38 -0.72
#